data_AF-A0A317SVV1-F1
#
_entry.id   AF-A0A317SVV1-F1
#
_cell.length_a   1.000
_cell.length_b   1.000
_cell.length_c   1.000
_cell.angle_alpha   90.00
_cell.angle_beta   90.00
_cell.angle_gamma   90.00
#
_symmetry.space_group_name_H-M   'P 1'
#
loop_
_entity.id
_entity.type
_entity.pdbx_description
1 polymer ?
#
loop_
_entity_poly.entity_id
_entity_poly.type
_entity_poly.pdbx_seq_one_letter_code
_entity_poly.pdbx_strand_id
1 'polypeptide(L)'
;MKTIIKKGKAPVDDLCPIAANIDNNNNKFYYLQLLEGDAARTYSVFAHWGRVGDRGQSWARRTEALGGGGKYTFLERNYEEDEDDQDEEMKDAEEVKSKLSKALQNLIGLIFDTKMMQQSMSSMSYDAAKLPLGKLSRSTISQGYQVLKDIGQVIEEAAGWETDYAEYGRDKKDILTELSNRYYSIIPHVFPGRGRPTIIISGSLLKQEVSLVENLADMVITTKLLKETKAEKTPDVNILDKRFDSLGLNEATALDRASKEFGFLEAYVKKTHGHTHSQKLHVEEIFRMHRAVEEERWRADGWDNLPSSDRRLLWHGSRTTNFPGILSQGLRIAPPEAPVTGYMFDKGIYLADIVSKSANYCCASASDNTGLLLLCEAQLGDPMYECENADYCAATKCRQAGRLATKGLGRTVPLEWEDAGVVHGDLKGVQMPMVSGQEANVTGDARKGSNRPVLQYNEYIVYNVSQVKIRYLFRVKFS
;
A
#
# COMPACT_ATOMS: atom_id res chain seq x y z
N MET A 1 19.21 -17.96 -27.46
CA MET A 1 17.85 -17.36 -27.44
C MET A 1 17.88 -16.23 -26.45
N LYS A 2 18.35 -15.06 -26.84
CA LYS A 2 18.35 -13.89 -25.93
C LYS A 2 18.13 -12.55 -26.65
N THR A 3 17.58 -12.54 -27.86
CA THR A 3 17.24 -11.26 -28.51
C THR A 3 15.76 -11.19 -28.89
N ILE A 4 15.00 -10.39 -28.13
CA ILE A 4 13.65 -9.94 -28.51
C ILE A 4 13.84 -8.75 -29.46
N ILE A 5 13.48 -8.89 -30.74
CA ILE A 5 13.99 -8.02 -31.83
C ILE A 5 13.28 -6.66 -32.03
N LYS A 6 12.05 -6.46 -31.52
CA LYS A 6 11.25 -5.20 -31.55
C LYS A 6 10.78 -4.62 -32.92
N LYS A 7 9.57 -4.01 -32.88
CA LYS A 7 8.89 -3.00 -33.75
C LYS A 7 8.52 -3.32 -35.23
N GLY A 8 7.22 -3.59 -35.45
CA GLY A 8 6.49 -3.44 -36.71
C GLY A 8 4.98 -3.66 -36.50
N LYS A 9 4.11 -2.82 -37.09
CA LYS A 9 2.66 -2.79 -36.81
C LYS A 9 1.94 -4.11 -37.17
N ALA A 10 1.17 -4.63 -36.20
CA ALA A 10 0.19 -5.74 -36.21
C ALA A 10 0.69 -7.17 -35.88
N PRO A 11 -0.16 -8.04 -35.31
CA PRO A 11 -0.71 -8.02 -33.96
C PRO A 11 -0.27 -9.29 -33.22
N VAL A 12 1.00 -9.38 -32.84
CA VAL A 12 1.45 -10.44 -31.92
C VAL A 12 2.39 -9.75 -30.94
N ASP A 13 1.79 -9.05 -29.99
CA ASP A 13 2.53 -8.61 -28.81
C ASP A 13 3.03 -9.86 -28.05
N ASP A 14 4.01 -9.72 -27.19
CA ASP A 14 4.28 -10.75 -26.18
C ASP A 14 3.06 -10.76 -25.23
N LEU A 15 2.08 -11.62 -25.52
CA LEU A 15 0.73 -11.57 -24.96
C LEU A 15 0.60 -12.57 -23.80
N CYS A 16 0.07 -12.13 -22.66
CA CYS A 16 -0.47 -13.04 -21.64
C CYS A 16 -1.98 -12.82 -21.45
N PRO A 17 -2.84 -13.51 -22.23
CA PRO A 17 -4.27 -13.46 -22.03
C PRO A 17 -4.70 -14.17 -20.72
N ILE A 18 -5.61 -13.56 -19.97
CA ILE A 18 -6.24 -14.14 -18.76
C ILE A 18 -7.75 -14.27 -18.97
N ALA A 19 -8.31 -15.41 -18.59
CA ALA A 19 -9.75 -15.55 -18.47
C ALA A 19 -10.09 -16.08 -17.07
N ALA A 20 -10.72 -15.24 -16.25
CA ALA A 20 -11.47 -15.68 -15.08
C ALA A 20 -12.96 -15.77 -15.45
N ASN A 21 -13.59 -16.89 -15.12
CA ASN A 21 -15.03 -17.08 -15.19
C ASN A 21 -15.44 -17.94 -13.99
N ILE A 22 -16.04 -17.26 -13.02
CA ILE A 22 -16.46 -17.81 -11.74
C ILE A 22 -17.45 -18.95 -11.96
N ASP A 23 -18.45 -18.81 -12.83
CA ASP A 23 -19.49 -19.83 -13.08
C ASP A 23 -18.96 -21.18 -13.51
N ASN A 24 -17.99 -21.17 -14.42
CA ASN A 24 -17.35 -22.38 -14.91
C ASN A 24 -16.13 -22.80 -14.09
N ASN A 25 -15.88 -22.15 -12.94
CA ASN A 25 -14.68 -22.32 -12.13
C ASN A 25 -13.40 -22.24 -13.00
N ASN A 26 -13.39 -21.32 -13.95
CA ASN A 26 -12.25 -21.08 -14.82
C ASN A 26 -11.43 -19.94 -14.22
N ASN A 27 -10.17 -20.21 -13.96
CA ASN A 27 -9.16 -19.18 -13.71
C ASN A 27 -7.92 -19.60 -14.49
N LYS A 28 -7.89 -19.23 -15.77
CA LYS A 28 -6.94 -19.77 -16.75
C LYS A 28 -5.97 -18.69 -17.25
N PHE A 29 -4.80 -19.14 -17.66
CA PHE A 29 -3.82 -18.31 -18.35
C PHE A 29 -3.47 -18.89 -19.72
N TYR A 30 -3.06 -18.00 -20.60
CA TYR A 30 -2.40 -18.32 -21.85
C TYR A 30 -1.18 -17.38 -22.00
N TYR A 31 -0.12 -17.87 -22.61
CA TYR A 31 1.09 -17.14 -22.99
C TYR A 31 1.35 -17.47 -24.44
N LEU A 32 1.66 -16.45 -25.23
CA LEU A 32 2.09 -16.63 -26.61
C LEU A 32 3.30 -15.71 -26.86
N GLN A 33 4.39 -16.31 -27.35
CA GLN A 33 5.62 -15.60 -27.70
C GLN A 33 6.07 -16.04 -29.09
N LEU A 34 6.60 -15.10 -29.88
CA LEU A 34 7.28 -15.37 -31.14
C LEU A 34 8.78 -15.10 -30.95
N LEU A 35 9.58 -16.15 -31.01
CA LEU A 35 11.02 -16.11 -30.80
C LEU A 35 11.76 -16.21 -32.13
N GLU A 36 12.75 -15.35 -32.38
CA GLU A 36 13.68 -15.50 -33.50
C GLU A 36 15.01 -16.11 -32.99
N GLY A 37 15.61 -16.99 -33.80
CA GLY A 37 16.89 -17.62 -33.49
C GLY A 37 18.06 -16.65 -33.72
N ASP A 38 18.97 -16.56 -32.76
CA ASP A 38 20.09 -15.61 -32.82
C ASP A 38 21.10 -15.93 -33.95
N ALA A 39 21.20 -17.19 -34.37
CA ALA A 39 22.19 -17.67 -35.35
C ALA A 39 21.65 -17.89 -36.77
N ALA A 40 20.33 -17.92 -36.94
CA ALA A 40 19.65 -18.17 -38.21
C ALA A 40 18.25 -17.54 -38.17
N ARG A 41 17.71 -17.14 -39.33
CA ARG A 41 16.33 -16.64 -39.48
C ARG A 41 15.28 -17.74 -39.26
N THR A 42 15.28 -18.33 -38.08
CA THR A 42 14.36 -19.37 -37.64
C THR A 42 13.44 -18.76 -36.60
N TYR A 43 12.14 -18.86 -36.83
CA TYR A 43 11.12 -18.37 -35.92
C TYR A 43 10.48 -19.54 -35.19
N SER A 44 10.28 -19.41 -33.88
CA SER A 44 9.61 -20.38 -33.03
C SER A 44 8.46 -19.70 -32.31
N VAL A 45 7.27 -20.32 -32.37
CA VAL A 45 6.14 -19.88 -31.55
C VAL A 45 6.14 -20.71 -30.27
N PHE A 46 6.20 -20.03 -29.13
CA PHE A 46 6.06 -20.65 -27.82
C PHE A 46 4.69 -20.31 -27.26
N ALA A 47 3.91 -21.34 -26.92
CA ALA A 47 2.67 -21.17 -26.19
C ALA A 47 2.67 -21.96 -24.88
N HIS A 48 2.15 -21.34 -23.82
CA HIS A 48 2.04 -21.95 -22.50
C HIS A 48 0.69 -21.60 -21.87
N TRP A 49 -0.05 -22.57 -21.35
CA TRP A 49 -1.39 -22.34 -20.82
C TRP A 49 -1.70 -23.24 -19.64
N GLY A 50 -2.64 -22.83 -18.80
CA GLY A 50 -2.95 -23.61 -17.60
C GLY A 50 -3.95 -22.91 -16.69
N ARG A 51 -4.12 -23.48 -15.48
CA ARG A 51 -4.84 -22.84 -14.39
C ARG A 51 -3.88 -21.94 -13.62
N VAL A 52 -4.33 -20.76 -13.21
CA VAL A 52 -3.56 -19.80 -12.41
C VAL A 52 -3.21 -20.43 -11.05
N GLY A 53 -1.94 -20.34 -10.63
CA GLY A 53 -1.40 -21.04 -9.47
C GLY A 53 -0.89 -22.48 -9.70
N ASP A 54 -1.18 -23.12 -10.84
CA ASP A 54 -0.70 -24.47 -11.19
C ASP A 54 0.44 -24.43 -12.24
N ARG A 55 1.29 -25.48 -12.29
CA ARG A 55 2.24 -25.65 -13.40
C ARG A 55 1.47 -25.86 -14.71
N GLY A 56 1.57 -24.90 -15.64
CA GLY A 56 0.91 -24.96 -16.94
C GLY A 56 1.48 -26.04 -17.87
N GLN A 57 0.84 -26.19 -19.03
CA GLN A 57 1.25 -27.09 -20.12
C GLN A 57 1.97 -26.30 -21.21
N SER A 58 3.05 -26.86 -21.78
CA SER A 58 3.82 -26.26 -22.86
C SER A 58 3.51 -26.89 -24.22
N TRP A 59 3.66 -26.08 -25.27
CA TRP A 59 3.35 -26.38 -26.67
C TRP A 59 3.98 -27.67 -27.26
N ALA A 60 4.94 -28.31 -26.59
CA ALA A 60 5.49 -29.59 -27.03
C ALA A 60 4.47 -30.76 -26.99
N ARG A 61 3.26 -30.57 -26.44
CA ARG A 61 2.20 -31.60 -26.41
C ARG A 61 0.85 -31.11 -26.93
N ARG A 62 0.69 -31.32 -28.25
CA ARG A 62 -0.51 -31.60 -29.06
C ARG A 62 -1.68 -30.61 -29.18
N THR A 63 -2.12 -30.59 -30.45
CA THR A 63 -3.46 -30.37 -31.02
C THR A 63 -4.61 -30.90 -30.16
N GLU A 64 -5.55 -30.01 -29.82
CA GLU A 64 -6.96 -30.20 -29.39
C GLU A 64 -7.27 -29.28 -28.20
N ALA A 65 -7.65 -28.02 -28.48
CA ALA A 65 -8.57 -27.22 -27.65
C ALA A 65 -8.67 -25.77 -28.15
N LEU A 66 -9.51 -25.52 -29.15
CA LEU A 66 -10.17 -24.22 -29.39
C LEU A 66 -11.54 -24.56 -30.02
N GLY A 67 -12.71 -24.14 -29.52
CA GLY A 67 -13.07 -23.26 -28.42
C GLY A 67 -14.60 -23.25 -28.24
N GLY A 68 -15.07 -22.49 -27.26
CA GLY A 68 -16.48 -22.16 -26.98
C GLY A 68 -16.51 -21.00 -25.98
N GLY A 69 -17.50 -20.09 -26.10
CA GLY A 69 -17.53 -18.73 -25.55
C GLY A 69 -17.02 -18.53 -24.11
N GLY A 70 -16.29 -17.42 -23.89
CA GLY A 70 -15.53 -17.11 -22.67
C GLY A 70 -14.11 -16.62 -23.01
N LYS A 71 -14.02 -15.48 -23.70
CA LYS A 71 -12.77 -14.98 -24.33
C LYS A 71 -11.77 -14.46 -23.28
N TYR A 72 -10.48 -14.56 -23.58
CA TYR A 72 -9.42 -14.04 -22.72
C TYR A 72 -9.35 -12.51 -22.77
N THR A 73 -9.11 -11.89 -21.61
CA THR A 73 -8.78 -10.48 -21.44
C THR A 73 -7.28 -10.28 -21.61
N PHE A 74 -6.88 -9.24 -22.33
CA PHE A 74 -5.49 -8.87 -22.51
C PHE A 74 -4.95 -8.19 -21.24
N LEU A 75 -3.78 -8.63 -20.80
CA LEU A 75 -3.00 -7.89 -19.82
C LEU A 75 -1.86 -7.14 -20.49
N GLU A 76 -1.91 -5.82 -20.39
CA GLU A 76 -0.79 -4.95 -20.74
C GLU A 76 0.35 -5.16 -19.75
N ARG A 77 1.47 -5.65 -20.27
CA ARG A 77 2.73 -5.78 -19.54
C ARG A 77 3.65 -4.67 -19.98
N ASN A 78 4.31 -4.03 -19.02
CA ASN A 78 5.39 -3.13 -19.34
C ASN A 78 6.62 -3.96 -19.73
N TYR A 79 6.90 -4.04 -21.04
CA TYR A 79 8.10 -4.67 -21.60
C TYR A 79 9.21 -3.64 -21.91
N GLU A 80 8.99 -2.37 -21.57
CA GLU A 80 10.08 -1.41 -21.58
C GLU A 80 11.01 -1.79 -20.42
N GLU A 81 12.24 -2.19 -20.77
CA GLU A 81 13.36 -2.65 -19.91
C GLU A 81 13.51 -4.17 -19.70
N ASP A 82 13.46 -4.97 -20.78
CA ASP A 82 14.06 -6.32 -20.80
C ASP A 82 15.47 -6.32 -21.47
N GLU A 83 16.16 -5.17 -21.55
CA GLU A 83 17.52 -5.12 -22.16
C GLU A 83 18.67 -5.47 -21.18
N ASP A 84 18.41 -5.55 -19.86
CA ASP A 84 19.47 -5.74 -18.84
C ASP A 84 19.25 -6.96 -17.91
N ASP A 85 18.57 -8.02 -18.36
CA ASP A 85 18.63 -9.36 -17.71
C ASP A 85 19.81 -10.20 -18.27
N GLN A 86 20.91 -9.52 -18.59
CA GLN A 86 22.22 -10.15 -18.52
C GLN A 86 22.66 -9.97 -17.07
N ASP A 87 22.51 -11.03 -16.28
CA ASP A 87 23.36 -11.26 -15.12
C ASP A 87 24.81 -11.27 -15.62
N GLU A 88 25.39 -10.08 -15.86
CA GLU A 88 26.83 -9.94 -15.83
C GLU A 88 27.20 -10.22 -14.39
N GLU A 89 27.74 -11.42 -14.15
CA GLU A 89 28.48 -11.75 -12.95
C GLU A 89 29.54 -10.65 -12.77
N MET A 90 29.20 -9.62 -11.98
CA MET A 90 30.19 -8.69 -11.48
C MET A 90 31.16 -9.51 -10.66
N LYS A 91 32.36 -9.70 -11.23
CA LYS A 91 33.54 -10.22 -10.53
C LYS A 91 33.59 -9.56 -9.15
N ASP A 92 33.85 -10.36 -8.12
CA ASP A 92 34.03 -9.96 -6.72
C ASP A 92 34.93 -8.71 -6.62
N ALA A 93 34.31 -7.54 -6.71
CA ALA A 93 34.91 -6.27 -6.33
C ALA A 93 34.89 -6.25 -4.81
N GLU A 94 35.98 -5.79 -4.20
CA GLU A 94 36.07 -5.64 -2.74
C GLU A 94 34.78 -4.99 -2.21
N GLU A 95 34.17 -5.65 -1.21
CA GLU A 95 32.86 -5.29 -0.69
C GLU A 95 32.91 -3.86 -0.13
N VAL A 96 32.50 -2.88 -0.93
CA VAL A 96 32.51 -1.46 -0.54
C VAL A 96 31.68 -1.33 0.71
N LYS A 97 32.28 -0.88 1.81
CA LYS A 97 31.59 -0.75 3.09
C LYS A 97 30.59 0.41 3.05
N SER A 98 29.36 0.16 3.50
CA SER A 98 28.32 1.19 3.61
C SER A 98 28.71 2.30 4.59
N LYS A 99 28.35 3.55 4.27
CA LYS A 99 28.54 4.73 5.14
C LYS A 99 27.38 4.90 6.11
N LEU A 100 26.25 4.24 5.87
CA LEU A 100 25.08 4.26 6.74
C LEU A 100 25.39 3.64 8.11
N SER A 101 24.70 4.12 9.13
CA SER A 101 24.72 3.49 10.46
C SER A 101 24.16 2.06 10.39
N LYS A 102 24.50 1.20 11.35
CA LYS A 102 24.00 -0.18 11.35
C LYS A 102 22.46 -0.25 11.40
N ALA A 103 21.83 0.65 12.14
CA ALA A 103 20.38 0.77 12.21
C ALA A 103 19.76 1.10 10.84
N LEU A 104 20.34 2.05 10.11
CA LEU A 104 19.90 2.39 8.76
C LEU A 104 20.16 1.25 7.77
N GLN A 105 21.30 0.56 7.84
CA GLN A 105 21.54 -0.61 7.00
C GLN A 105 20.49 -1.71 7.23
N ASN A 106 20.10 -1.95 8.49
CA ASN A 106 19.05 -2.90 8.83
C ASN A 106 17.69 -2.46 8.27
N LEU A 107 17.33 -1.19 8.41
CA LEU A 107 16.10 -0.63 7.87
C LEU A 107 16.05 -0.72 6.34
N ILE A 108 17.10 -0.31 5.64
CA ILE A 108 17.18 -0.32 4.18
C ILE A 108 17.21 -1.76 3.65
N GLY A 109 17.92 -2.66 4.32
CA GLY A 109 17.87 -4.08 4.04
C GLY A 109 16.45 -4.64 4.14
N LEU A 110 15.72 -4.27 5.20
CA LEU A 110 14.34 -4.71 5.45
C LEU A 110 13.36 -4.21 4.38
N ILE A 111 13.33 -2.90 4.11
CA ILE A 111 12.30 -2.32 3.23
C ILE A 111 12.54 -2.62 1.74
N PHE A 112 13.77 -2.95 1.36
CA PHE A 112 14.13 -3.38 -0.01
C PHE A 112 14.31 -4.91 -0.15
N ASP A 113 13.84 -5.70 0.81
CA ASP A 113 13.90 -7.16 0.73
C ASP A 113 12.87 -7.72 -0.28
N THR A 114 13.38 -8.16 -1.43
CA THR A 114 12.56 -8.75 -2.51
C THR A 114 11.85 -10.04 -2.12
N LYS A 115 12.40 -10.85 -1.20
CA LYS A 115 11.74 -12.07 -0.71
C LYS A 115 10.53 -11.70 0.15
N MET A 116 10.66 -10.66 0.99
CA MET A 116 9.53 -10.15 1.77
C MET A 116 8.44 -9.54 0.87
N MET A 117 8.82 -8.87 -0.22
CA MET A 117 7.84 -8.41 -1.22
C MET A 117 7.06 -9.58 -1.83
N GLN A 118 7.75 -10.65 -2.23
CA GLN A 118 7.10 -11.86 -2.75
C GLN A 118 6.18 -12.53 -1.72
N GLN A 119 6.62 -12.63 -0.46
CA GLN A 119 5.81 -13.18 0.64
C GLN A 119 4.57 -12.31 0.92
N SER A 120 4.70 -10.98 0.91
CA SER A 120 3.56 -10.09 1.09
C SER A 120 2.53 -10.25 -0.03
N MET A 121 2.95 -10.33 -1.29
CA MET A 121 2.04 -10.59 -2.42
C MET A 121 1.33 -11.94 -2.27
N SER A 122 2.07 -12.98 -1.90
CA SER A 122 1.54 -14.32 -1.68
C SER A 122 0.50 -14.34 -0.55
N SER A 123 0.74 -13.59 0.54
CA SER A 123 -0.20 -13.44 1.65
C SER A 123 -1.51 -12.75 1.27
N MET A 124 -1.51 -12.02 0.17
CA MET A 124 -2.68 -11.31 -0.38
C MET A 124 -3.28 -12.04 -1.59
N SER A 125 -2.88 -13.30 -1.83
CA SER A 125 -3.38 -14.14 -2.92
C SER A 125 -3.05 -13.64 -4.34
N TYR A 126 -2.06 -12.75 -4.50
CA TYR A 126 -1.65 -12.24 -5.81
C TYR A 126 -0.75 -13.24 -6.56
N ASP A 127 -1.02 -13.48 -7.85
CA ASP A 127 -0.18 -14.34 -8.70
C ASP A 127 0.98 -13.56 -9.35
N ALA A 128 2.06 -13.40 -8.60
CA ALA A 128 3.28 -12.77 -9.07
C ALA A 128 4.06 -13.60 -10.12
N ALA A 129 3.83 -14.91 -10.19
CA ALA A 129 4.42 -15.73 -11.26
C ALA A 129 3.77 -15.40 -12.60
N LYS A 130 2.47 -15.08 -12.56
CA LYS A 130 1.73 -14.67 -13.74
C LYS A 130 2.03 -13.24 -14.13
N LEU A 131 1.89 -12.28 -13.23
CA LEU A 131 2.22 -10.88 -13.51
C LEU A 131 3.29 -10.42 -12.52
N PRO A 132 4.58 -10.55 -12.88
CA PRO A 132 5.66 -10.09 -12.02
C PRO A 132 5.59 -8.57 -11.82
N LEU A 133 5.97 -8.10 -10.63
CA LEU A 133 5.94 -6.68 -10.26
C LEU A 133 6.65 -5.78 -11.27
N GLY A 134 7.81 -6.20 -11.79
CA GLY A 134 8.58 -5.41 -12.76
C GLY A 134 7.87 -5.19 -14.10
N LYS A 135 6.82 -5.99 -14.39
CA LYS A 135 6.01 -5.90 -15.62
C LYS A 135 4.62 -5.33 -15.37
N LEU A 136 4.26 -5.05 -14.11
CA LEU A 136 2.98 -4.47 -13.73
C LEU A 136 2.97 -2.98 -14.08
N SER A 137 2.05 -2.56 -14.95
CA SER A 137 1.92 -1.17 -15.39
C SER A 137 1.00 -0.35 -14.46
N ARG A 138 1.19 0.98 -14.43
CA ARG A 138 0.26 1.90 -13.76
C ARG A 138 -1.15 1.84 -14.36
N SER A 139 -1.24 1.59 -15.67
CA SER A 139 -2.50 1.39 -16.40
C SER A 139 -3.29 0.21 -15.83
N THR A 140 -2.63 -0.94 -15.62
CA THR A 140 -3.25 -2.13 -15.03
C THR A 140 -3.75 -1.88 -13.60
N ILE A 141 -2.98 -1.15 -12.78
CA ILE A 141 -3.41 -0.72 -11.43
C ILE A 141 -4.66 0.17 -11.50
N SER A 142 -4.67 1.17 -12.38
CA SER A 142 -5.79 2.10 -12.54
C SER A 142 -7.06 1.38 -13.04
N GLN A 143 -6.92 0.45 -13.99
CA GLN A 143 -8.02 -0.40 -14.46
C GLN A 143 -8.55 -1.31 -13.34
N GLY A 144 -7.67 -1.88 -12.52
CA GLY A 144 -8.05 -2.66 -11.34
C GLY A 144 -8.91 -1.84 -10.38
N TYR A 145 -8.47 -0.62 -10.04
CA TYR A 145 -9.26 0.31 -9.23
C TYR A 145 -10.61 0.65 -9.85
N GLN A 146 -10.66 0.92 -11.16
CA GLN A 146 -11.91 1.25 -11.83
C GLN A 146 -12.95 0.12 -11.71
N VAL A 147 -12.54 -1.14 -11.89
CA VAL A 147 -13.48 -2.27 -11.71
C VAL A 147 -13.90 -2.42 -10.24
N LEU A 148 -12.99 -2.22 -9.28
CA LEU A 148 -13.36 -2.21 -7.86
C LEU A 148 -14.32 -1.06 -7.49
N LYS A 149 -14.18 0.09 -8.16
CA LYS A 149 -15.13 1.21 -8.04
C LYS A 149 -16.51 0.85 -8.55
N ASP A 150 -16.59 0.21 -9.71
CA ASP A 150 -17.84 -0.29 -10.28
C ASP A 150 -18.50 -1.32 -9.30
N ILE A 151 -17.71 -2.23 -8.74
CA ILE A 151 -18.18 -3.19 -7.71
C ILE A 151 -18.72 -2.46 -6.48
N GLY A 152 -18.01 -1.45 -5.98
CA GLY A 152 -18.43 -0.65 -4.82
C GLY A 152 -19.78 0.03 -5.04
N GLN A 153 -19.97 0.64 -6.22
CA GLN A 153 -21.24 1.27 -6.60
C GLN A 153 -22.41 0.29 -6.60
N VAL A 154 -22.20 -0.92 -7.13
CA VAL A 154 -23.22 -1.98 -7.13
C VAL A 154 -23.52 -2.48 -5.71
N ILE A 155 -22.50 -2.67 -4.86
CA ILE A 155 -22.69 -3.09 -3.46
C ILE A 155 -23.54 -2.07 -2.69
N GLU A 156 -23.23 -0.79 -2.83
CA GLU A 156 -23.88 0.32 -2.11
C GLU A 156 -25.25 0.71 -2.65
N GLU A 157 -25.67 0.19 -3.81
CA GLU A 157 -26.90 0.62 -4.50
C GLU A 157 -26.94 2.15 -4.71
N ALA A 158 -25.77 2.72 -5.02
CA ALA A 158 -25.59 4.17 -5.09
C ALA A 158 -26.54 4.83 -6.10
N ALA A 159 -27.07 6.01 -5.77
CA ALA A 159 -27.91 6.78 -6.68
C ALA A 159 -27.17 7.06 -8.00
N GLY A 160 -27.77 6.70 -9.14
CA GLY A 160 -27.09 6.70 -10.44
C GLY A 160 -26.54 5.33 -10.87
N TRP A 161 -26.91 4.23 -10.19
CA TRP A 161 -26.63 2.84 -10.61
C TRP A 161 -27.20 2.46 -12.00
N GLU A 162 -27.84 3.39 -12.71
CA GLU A 162 -28.27 3.29 -14.11
C GLU A 162 -27.10 3.32 -15.11
N THR A 163 -25.89 2.89 -14.73
CA THR A 163 -24.93 2.42 -15.74
C THR A 163 -25.57 1.19 -16.37
N ASP A 164 -25.69 1.16 -17.70
CA ASP A 164 -26.32 0.05 -18.42
C ASP A 164 -25.46 -1.22 -18.32
N TYR A 165 -25.59 -1.93 -17.20
CA TYR A 165 -25.02 -3.24 -16.97
C TYR A 165 -25.92 -4.36 -17.52
N ALA A 166 -26.90 -4.05 -18.41
CA ALA A 166 -27.75 -5.08 -19.01
C ALA A 166 -26.94 -6.16 -19.74
N GLU A 167 -25.70 -5.84 -20.15
CA GLU A 167 -24.75 -6.80 -20.72
C GLU A 167 -24.25 -7.87 -19.73
N TYR A 168 -24.24 -7.58 -18.42
CA TYR A 168 -23.70 -8.47 -17.36
C TYR A 168 -24.76 -9.32 -16.65
N GLY A 169 -26.05 -9.04 -16.85
CA GLY A 169 -27.15 -9.77 -16.21
C GLY A 169 -28.21 -8.84 -15.64
N ARG A 170 -29.32 -9.43 -15.15
CA ARG A 170 -30.46 -8.67 -14.64
C ARG A 170 -30.48 -8.54 -13.12
N ASP A 171 -29.74 -9.39 -12.40
CA ASP A 171 -29.69 -9.35 -10.93
C ASP A 171 -28.32 -8.93 -10.39
N LYS A 172 -28.32 -8.39 -9.16
CA LYS A 172 -27.13 -7.84 -8.48
C LYS A 172 -26.00 -8.86 -8.37
N LYS A 173 -26.32 -10.14 -8.17
CA LYS A 173 -25.32 -11.19 -7.99
C LYS A 173 -24.65 -11.54 -9.31
N ASP A 174 -25.39 -11.58 -10.41
CA ASP A 174 -24.85 -11.81 -11.75
C ASP A 174 -23.89 -10.67 -12.14
N ILE A 175 -24.31 -9.41 -11.92
CA ILE A 175 -23.47 -8.24 -12.19
C ILE A 175 -22.17 -8.29 -11.38
N LEU A 176 -22.26 -8.55 -10.06
CA LEU A 176 -21.08 -8.67 -9.20
C LEU A 176 -20.18 -9.85 -9.60
N THR A 177 -20.76 -10.94 -10.11
CA THR A 177 -20.02 -12.10 -10.61
C THR A 177 -19.18 -11.71 -11.83
N GLU A 178 -19.77 -11.00 -12.78
CA GLU A 178 -19.02 -10.58 -13.98
C GLU A 178 -18.00 -9.47 -13.72
N LEU A 179 -18.32 -8.51 -12.85
CA LEU A 179 -17.33 -7.51 -12.42
C LEU A 179 -16.17 -8.17 -11.67
N SER A 180 -16.45 -9.18 -10.82
CA SER A 180 -15.39 -9.96 -10.17
C SER A 180 -14.55 -10.74 -11.19
N ASN A 181 -15.16 -11.35 -12.22
CA ASN A 181 -14.44 -12.00 -13.32
C ASN A 181 -13.51 -11.03 -14.04
N ARG A 182 -13.99 -9.82 -14.34
CA ARG A 182 -13.22 -8.78 -15.00
C ARG A 182 -12.05 -8.33 -14.12
N TYR A 183 -12.28 -8.09 -12.82
CA TYR A 183 -11.24 -7.74 -11.88
C TYR A 183 -10.14 -8.80 -11.80
N TYR A 184 -10.49 -10.09 -11.62
CA TYR A 184 -9.50 -11.17 -11.55
C TYR A 184 -8.79 -11.45 -12.89
N SER A 185 -9.34 -10.95 -13.99
CA SER A 185 -8.68 -10.99 -15.28
C SER A 185 -7.64 -9.87 -15.45
N ILE A 186 -7.78 -8.75 -14.71
CA ILE A 186 -6.85 -7.61 -14.69
C ILE A 186 -5.78 -7.79 -13.60
N ILE A 187 -6.19 -8.20 -12.40
CA ILE A 187 -5.31 -8.44 -11.24
C ILE A 187 -5.28 -9.96 -10.99
N PRO A 188 -4.19 -10.65 -11.35
CA PRO A 188 -4.12 -12.10 -11.23
C PRO A 188 -4.14 -12.59 -9.78
N HIS A 189 -4.97 -13.60 -9.51
CA HIS A 189 -5.11 -14.19 -8.18
C HIS A 189 -4.85 -15.69 -8.17
N VAL A 190 -4.15 -16.14 -7.12
CA VAL A 190 -4.05 -17.54 -6.73
C VAL A 190 -5.16 -17.85 -5.74
N PHE A 191 -6.10 -18.70 -6.14
CA PHE A 191 -7.13 -19.21 -5.22
C PHE A 191 -6.68 -20.54 -4.62
N PRO A 192 -7.06 -20.85 -3.36
CA PRO A 192 -6.66 -22.09 -2.71
C PRO A 192 -7.06 -23.34 -3.52
N GLY A 193 -6.07 -24.12 -3.95
CA GLY A 193 -6.25 -25.34 -4.74
C GLY A 193 -6.99 -25.10 -6.06
N ARG A 194 -7.96 -25.98 -6.39
CA ARG A 194 -8.87 -25.80 -7.56
C ARG A 194 -10.16 -25.06 -7.19
N GLY A 195 -10.13 -24.27 -6.11
CA GLY A 195 -11.26 -23.48 -5.64
C GLY A 195 -11.78 -22.50 -6.69
N ARG A 196 -13.09 -22.25 -6.65
CA ARG A 196 -13.78 -21.25 -7.47
C ARG A 196 -13.33 -19.85 -7.02
N PRO A 197 -13.04 -18.92 -7.95
CA PRO A 197 -12.76 -17.53 -7.57
C PRO A 197 -13.92 -16.97 -6.74
N THR A 198 -13.59 -16.23 -5.69
CA THR A 198 -14.57 -15.66 -4.75
C THR A 198 -15.31 -14.50 -5.41
N ILE A 199 -16.63 -14.41 -5.28
CA ILE A 199 -17.35 -13.23 -5.78
C ILE A 199 -17.19 -12.09 -4.77
N ILE A 200 -16.77 -10.91 -5.23
CA ILE A 200 -16.62 -9.71 -4.39
C ILE A 200 -18.01 -9.10 -4.18
N ILE A 201 -18.70 -9.55 -3.12
CA ILE A 201 -20.10 -9.18 -2.84
C ILE A 201 -20.32 -8.30 -1.61
N SER A 202 -19.27 -8.09 -0.79
CA SER A 202 -19.38 -7.36 0.46
C SER A 202 -18.31 -6.27 0.55
N GLY A 203 -18.59 -5.21 1.31
CA GLY A 203 -17.62 -4.15 1.57
C GLY A 203 -16.33 -4.65 2.24
N SER A 204 -16.39 -5.75 3.01
CA SER A 204 -15.20 -6.37 3.60
C SER A 204 -14.29 -7.01 2.55
N LEU A 205 -14.84 -7.75 1.60
CA LEU A 205 -14.07 -8.33 0.49
C LEU A 205 -13.53 -7.23 -0.42
N LEU A 206 -14.36 -6.24 -0.75
CA LEU A 206 -13.93 -5.09 -1.55
C LEU A 206 -12.75 -4.37 -0.89
N LYS A 207 -12.79 -4.13 0.42
CA LYS A 207 -11.70 -3.50 1.16
C LYS A 207 -10.40 -4.31 1.11
N GLN A 208 -10.48 -5.64 1.14
CA GLN A 208 -9.30 -6.51 1.00
C GLN A 208 -8.65 -6.33 -0.37
N GLU A 209 -9.45 -6.31 -1.43
CA GLU A 209 -8.98 -6.14 -2.81
C GLU A 209 -8.45 -4.73 -3.09
N VAL A 210 -9.10 -3.69 -2.55
CA VAL A 210 -8.58 -2.31 -2.60
C VAL A 210 -7.21 -2.24 -1.93
N SER A 211 -7.07 -2.85 -0.77
CA SER A 211 -5.78 -2.92 -0.07
C SER A 211 -4.73 -3.64 -0.92
N LEU A 212 -5.08 -4.73 -1.62
CA LEU A 212 -4.15 -5.40 -2.54
C LEU A 212 -3.66 -4.45 -3.62
N VAL A 213 -4.56 -3.77 -4.33
CA VAL A 213 -4.19 -2.86 -5.41
C VAL A 213 -3.33 -1.68 -4.91
N GLU A 214 -3.61 -1.16 -3.70
CA GLU A 214 -2.76 -0.15 -3.04
C GLU A 214 -1.34 -0.66 -2.79
N ASN A 215 -1.19 -1.86 -2.21
CA ASN A 215 0.11 -2.48 -1.97
C ASN A 215 0.88 -2.72 -3.28
N LEU A 216 0.18 -3.15 -4.35
CA LEU A 216 0.80 -3.33 -5.66
C LEU A 216 1.30 -2.00 -6.25
N ALA A 217 0.56 -0.90 -6.06
CA ALA A 217 0.96 0.43 -6.51
C ALA A 217 2.25 0.91 -5.82
N ASP A 218 2.40 0.66 -4.52
CA ASP A 218 3.65 0.92 -3.79
C ASP A 218 4.79 0.02 -4.28
N MET A 219 4.54 -1.28 -4.49
CA MET A 219 5.56 -2.22 -4.97
C MET A 219 6.09 -1.90 -6.37
N VAL A 220 5.27 -1.33 -7.26
CA VAL A 220 5.72 -0.83 -8.57
C VAL A 220 6.76 0.27 -8.41
N ILE A 221 6.56 1.18 -7.44
CA ILE A 221 7.53 2.24 -7.13
C ILE A 221 8.81 1.64 -6.57
N THR A 222 8.70 0.74 -5.60
CA THR A 222 9.85 0.06 -5.02
C THR A 222 10.67 -0.69 -6.08
N THR A 223 10.01 -1.36 -7.01
CA THR A 223 10.68 -2.08 -8.11
C THR A 223 11.40 -1.11 -9.05
N LYS A 224 10.81 0.04 -9.33
CA LYS A 224 11.46 1.11 -10.10
C LYS A 224 12.73 1.61 -9.39
N LEU A 225 12.65 1.93 -8.09
CA LEU A 225 13.82 2.35 -7.29
C LEU A 225 14.93 1.27 -7.28
N LEU A 226 14.55 -0.01 -7.15
CA LEU A 226 15.49 -1.13 -7.22
C LEU A 226 16.20 -1.24 -8.57
N LYS A 227 15.51 -0.96 -9.68
CA LYS A 227 16.10 -0.96 -11.02
C LYS A 227 17.05 0.22 -11.21
N GLU A 228 16.62 1.43 -10.85
CA GLU A 228 17.43 2.65 -10.97
C GLU A 228 18.75 2.53 -10.16
N THR A 229 18.67 2.04 -8.92
CA THR A 229 19.86 1.85 -8.07
C THR A 229 20.81 0.76 -8.54
N LYS A 230 20.32 -0.24 -9.28
CA LYS A 230 21.16 -1.25 -9.94
C LYS A 230 21.81 -0.73 -11.22
N ALA A 231 21.08 0.05 -12.02
CA ALA A 231 21.58 0.62 -13.27
C ALA A 231 22.67 1.69 -13.04
N GLU A 232 22.69 2.30 -11.84
CA GLU A 232 23.69 3.29 -11.47
C GLU A 232 25.10 2.69 -11.31
N LYS A 233 25.94 2.86 -12.33
CA LYS A 233 27.34 2.39 -12.37
C LYS A 233 28.28 3.32 -11.60
N THR A 234 28.06 3.44 -10.29
CA THR A 234 29.00 4.06 -9.34
C THR A 234 29.73 2.95 -8.56
N PRO A 235 30.94 2.54 -8.99
CA PRO A 235 31.63 1.35 -8.45
C PRO A 235 32.08 1.50 -6.99
N ASP A 236 32.26 2.74 -6.51
CA ASP A 236 32.77 3.04 -5.17
C ASP A 236 31.67 3.29 -4.12
N VAL A 237 30.41 2.94 -4.41
CA VAL A 237 29.27 3.18 -3.52
C VAL A 237 28.53 1.87 -3.24
N ASN A 238 28.35 1.54 -1.96
CA ASN A 238 27.61 0.37 -1.54
C ASN A 238 26.12 0.48 -1.94
N ILE A 239 25.51 -0.66 -2.31
CA ILE A 239 24.12 -0.71 -2.80
C ILE A 239 23.08 -0.21 -1.77
N LEU A 240 23.34 -0.36 -0.47
CA LEU A 240 22.44 0.14 0.58
C LEU A 240 22.44 1.67 0.62
N ASP A 241 23.59 2.29 0.41
CA ASP A 241 23.71 3.75 0.33
C ASP A 241 22.95 4.28 -0.90
N LYS A 242 23.10 3.65 -2.07
CA LYS A 242 22.32 4.02 -3.27
C LYS A 242 20.81 3.91 -3.04
N ARG A 243 20.38 2.82 -2.40
CA ARG A 243 18.97 2.61 -2.04
C ARG A 243 18.46 3.64 -1.06
N PHE A 244 19.26 3.99 -0.05
CA PHE A 244 18.94 5.06 0.87
C PHE A 244 18.80 6.41 0.15
N ASP A 245 19.77 6.77 -0.69
CA ASP A 245 19.77 8.02 -1.46
C ASP A 245 18.56 8.10 -2.40
N SER A 246 18.14 6.97 -2.99
CA SER A 246 16.94 6.89 -3.85
C SER A 246 15.62 7.25 -3.14
N LEU A 247 15.59 7.20 -1.79
CA LEU A 247 14.44 7.64 -1.01
C LEU A 247 14.33 9.17 -0.92
N GLY A 248 15.39 9.91 -1.26
CA GLY A 248 15.39 11.38 -1.25
C GLY A 248 15.08 11.98 0.13
N LEU A 249 15.53 11.31 1.20
CA LEU A 249 15.33 11.76 2.58
C LEU A 249 16.39 12.81 2.95
N ASN A 250 15.96 13.91 3.57
CA ASN A 250 16.87 14.95 4.05
C ASN A 250 17.46 14.59 5.42
N GLU A 251 16.70 13.89 6.26
CA GLU A 251 17.17 13.30 7.51
C GLU A 251 16.55 11.91 7.71
N ALA A 252 17.37 10.97 8.21
CA ALA A 252 16.94 9.70 8.75
C ALA A 252 17.88 9.29 9.90
N THR A 253 17.75 9.93 11.05
CA THR A 253 18.68 9.78 12.17
C THR A 253 18.16 8.74 13.16
N ALA A 254 18.90 7.65 13.37
CA ALA A 254 18.57 6.69 14.42
C ALA A 254 18.76 7.34 15.81
N LEU A 255 17.72 7.33 16.63
CA LEU A 255 17.76 7.91 17.96
C LEU A 255 18.53 7.02 18.94
N ASP A 256 19.32 7.64 19.82
CA ASP A 256 19.93 6.96 20.95
C ASP A 256 18.85 6.51 21.94
N ARG A 257 18.87 5.23 22.32
CA ARG A 257 17.95 4.63 23.29
C ARG A 257 18.03 5.29 24.67
N ALA A 258 19.18 5.87 25.03
CA ALA A 258 19.35 6.59 26.30
C ALA A 258 18.82 8.03 26.23
N SER A 259 18.43 8.54 25.06
CA SER A 259 17.94 9.90 24.90
C SER A 259 16.54 10.09 25.49
N LYS A 260 16.26 11.31 25.96
CA LYS A 260 14.91 11.69 26.43
C LYS A 260 13.86 11.53 25.33
N GLU A 261 14.21 11.92 24.11
CA GLU A 261 13.34 11.81 22.93
C GLU A 261 12.90 10.36 22.68
N PHE A 262 13.84 9.41 22.70
CA PHE A 262 13.51 7.98 22.59
C PHE A 262 12.58 7.53 23.72
N GLY A 263 12.88 7.94 24.97
CA GLY A 263 12.08 7.57 26.14
C GLY A 263 10.61 8.04 26.06
N PHE A 264 10.37 9.28 25.63
CA PHE A 264 9.00 9.79 25.42
C PHE A 264 8.27 9.05 24.29
N LEU A 265 8.95 8.81 23.18
CA LEU A 265 8.36 8.13 22.02
C LEU A 265 8.05 6.65 22.33
N GLU A 266 8.92 5.97 23.07
CA GLU A 266 8.67 4.62 23.56
C GLU A 266 7.50 4.59 24.56
N ALA A 267 7.41 5.59 25.45
CA ALA A 267 6.27 5.75 26.35
C ALA A 267 4.96 5.98 25.58
N TYR A 268 4.99 6.73 24.48
CA TYR A 268 3.83 6.90 23.60
C TYR A 268 3.34 5.55 23.05
N VAL A 269 4.24 4.71 22.54
CA VAL A 269 3.88 3.33 22.11
C VAL A 269 3.28 2.53 23.26
N LYS A 270 3.90 2.53 24.44
CA LYS A 270 3.46 1.71 25.57
C LYS A 270 2.10 2.16 26.14
N LYS A 271 1.93 3.46 26.36
CA LYS A 271 0.80 4.02 27.10
C LYS A 271 -0.44 4.24 26.25
N THR A 272 -0.33 4.23 24.93
CA THR A 272 -1.47 4.35 23.99
C THR A 272 -1.82 3.04 23.30
N HIS A 273 -1.42 1.91 23.88
CA HIS A 273 -1.85 0.61 23.42
C HIS A 273 -3.34 0.41 23.77
N GLY A 274 -4.18 0.28 22.74
CA GLY A 274 -5.62 0.08 22.88
C GLY A 274 -5.95 -1.26 23.56
N HIS A 275 -6.83 -1.22 24.56
CA HIS A 275 -7.11 -2.36 25.43
C HIS A 275 -7.80 -3.56 24.74
N THR A 276 -8.37 -3.39 23.54
CA THR A 276 -8.98 -4.49 22.76
C THR A 276 -7.98 -5.24 21.89
N HIS A 277 -6.72 -4.79 21.85
CA HIS A 277 -5.67 -5.37 21.04
C HIS A 277 -4.69 -6.12 21.95
N SER A 278 -4.40 -7.38 21.61
CA SER A 278 -3.62 -8.29 22.47
C SER A 278 -2.14 -8.40 22.10
N GLN A 279 -1.78 -7.99 20.88
CA GLN A 279 -0.41 -8.00 20.41
C GLN A 279 0.46 -7.07 21.25
N LYS A 280 1.69 -7.48 21.57
CA LYS A 280 2.65 -6.58 22.22
C LYS A 280 3.57 -5.96 21.17
N LEU A 281 3.94 -4.70 21.40
CA LEU A 281 4.85 -3.95 20.52
C LEU A 281 6.14 -3.67 21.27
N HIS A 282 7.25 -4.20 20.78
CA HIS A 282 8.58 -3.95 21.30
C HIS A 282 9.31 -3.01 20.36
N VAL A 283 9.71 -1.82 20.83
CA VAL A 283 10.41 -0.83 20.02
C VAL A 283 11.87 -1.25 19.83
N GLU A 284 12.24 -1.56 18.60
CA GLU A 284 13.61 -1.93 18.22
C GLU A 284 14.45 -0.70 17.88
N GLU A 285 13.94 0.18 17.03
CA GLU A 285 14.63 1.39 16.59
C GLU A 285 13.61 2.50 16.35
N ILE A 286 14.03 3.75 16.58
CA ILE A 286 13.27 4.94 16.22
C ILE A 286 14.19 5.81 15.39
N PHE A 287 13.69 6.27 14.24
CA PHE A 287 14.39 7.17 13.34
C PHE A 287 13.65 8.50 13.34
N ARG A 288 14.37 9.60 13.58
CA ARG A 288 13.88 10.94 13.25
C ARG A 288 13.97 11.14 11.75
N MET A 289 12.87 11.56 11.15
CA MET A 289 12.71 11.67 9.71
C MET A 289 12.46 13.12 9.31
N HIS A 290 13.11 13.56 8.23
CA HIS A 290 12.85 14.86 7.63
C HIS A 290 12.78 14.75 6.11
N ARG A 291 11.74 15.38 5.54
CA ARG A 291 11.50 15.47 4.10
C ARG A 291 11.21 16.94 3.77
N ALA A 292 12.18 17.64 3.21
CA ALA A 292 12.09 19.07 2.91
C ALA A 292 10.90 19.39 2.00
N VAL A 293 10.60 18.52 1.04
CA VAL A 293 9.42 18.64 0.16
C VAL A 293 8.10 18.71 0.93
N GLU A 294 8.01 18.05 2.10
CA GLU A 294 6.81 18.09 2.94
C GLU A 294 6.68 19.42 3.68
N GLU A 295 7.80 20.03 4.08
CA GLU A 295 7.78 21.37 4.66
C GLU A 295 7.51 22.46 3.64
N GLU A 296 8.06 22.34 2.43
CA GLU A 296 7.86 23.29 1.36
C GLU A 296 6.38 23.38 0.98
N ARG A 297 5.73 22.22 0.71
CA ARG A 297 4.29 22.19 0.44
C ARG A 297 3.47 22.64 1.65
N TRP A 298 3.93 22.36 2.88
CA TRP A 298 3.22 22.75 4.09
C TRP A 298 3.18 24.28 4.24
N ARG A 299 4.34 24.93 4.05
CA ARG A 299 4.46 26.39 4.10
C ARG A 299 3.74 27.06 2.93
N ALA A 300 3.83 26.48 1.74
CA ALA A 300 3.17 26.99 0.53
C ALA A 300 1.64 27.04 0.69
N ASP A 301 1.05 26.03 1.33
CA ASP A 301 -0.39 25.98 1.62
C ASP A 301 -0.78 26.75 2.89
N GLY A 302 0.18 27.39 3.57
CA GLY A 302 -0.09 28.33 4.67
C GLY A 302 -0.54 27.67 5.99
N TRP A 303 -0.24 26.39 6.21
CA TRP A 303 -0.71 25.65 7.40
C TRP A 303 -0.18 26.17 8.74
N ASP A 304 0.88 26.98 8.73
CA ASP A 304 1.43 27.65 9.91
C ASP A 304 0.61 28.89 10.34
N ASN A 305 -0.16 29.47 9.43
CA ASN A 305 -0.83 30.77 9.62
C ASN A 305 -2.36 30.65 9.69
N LEU A 306 -2.87 29.49 10.13
CA LEU A 306 -4.32 29.30 10.27
C LEU A 306 -4.87 30.13 11.43
N PRO A 307 -6.07 30.75 11.28
CA PRO A 307 -6.73 31.44 12.38
C PRO A 307 -7.05 30.55 13.59
N SER A 308 -7.30 29.26 13.34
CA SER A 308 -7.62 28.25 14.34
C SER A 308 -6.91 26.94 13.98
N SER A 309 -5.98 26.51 14.83
CA SER A 309 -5.03 25.44 14.56
C SER A 309 -5.13 24.33 15.61
N ASP A 310 -5.20 23.09 15.16
CA ASP A 310 -5.03 21.89 16.00
C ASP A 310 -4.04 20.97 15.28
N ARG A 311 -2.77 21.07 15.68
CA ARG A 311 -1.72 20.19 15.16
C ARG A 311 -1.54 19.03 16.10
N ARG A 312 -1.58 17.81 15.58
CA ARG A 312 -1.40 16.60 16.39
C ARG A 312 -0.32 15.70 15.83
N LEU A 313 0.42 15.05 16.71
CA LEU A 313 1.35 13.99 16.38
C LEU A 313 0.61 12.65 16.46
N LEU A 314 0.39 12.00 15.32
CA LEU A 314 -0.51 10.85 15.21
C LEU A 314 0.13 9.67 14.46
N TRP A 315 -0.34 8.47 14.76
CA TRP A 315 0.17 7.20 14.24
C TRP A 315 -0.38 6.87 12.86
N HIS A 316 0.49 6.43 11.96
CA HIS A 316 0.14 5.76 10.72
C HIS A 316 0.87 4.41 10.65
N GLY A 317 0.18 3.37 10.18
CA GLY A 317 0.76 2.05 9.99
C GLY A 317 0.45 1.54 8.59
N SER A 318 1.41 0.84 8.00
CA SER A 318 1.31 0.24 6.67
C SER A 318 2.21 -0.97 6.59
N ARG A 319 2.05 -1.82 5.58
CA ARG A 319 2.94 -2.96 5.36
C ARG A 319 4.37 -2.49 5.14
N THR A 320 5.34 -3.22 5.68
CA THR A 320 6.78 -2.92 5.52
C THR A 320 7.18 -2.71 4.05
N THR A 321 6.56 -3.46 3.14
CA THR A 321 6.81 -3.38 1.68
C THR A 321 6.38 -2.07 1.03
N ASN A 322 5.55 -1.28 1.70
CA ASN A 322 5.07 0.02 1.20
C ASN A 322 6.00 1.17 1.59
N PHE A 323 6.89 0.97 2.57
CA PHE A 323 7.72 2.04 3.09
C PHE A 323 8.72 2.62 2.08
N PRO A 324 9.27 1.90 1.09
CA PRO A 324 10.08 2.58 0.07
C PRO A 324 9.25 3.59 -0.75
N GLY A 325 8.00 3.26 -1.07
CA GLY A 325 7.05 4.18 -1.72
C GLY A 325 6.69 5.37 -0.83
N ILE A 326 6.31 5.10 0.42
CA ILE A 326 5.95 6.14 1.40
C ILE A 326 7.14 7.05 1.72
N LEU A 327 8.33 6.49 1.93
CA LEU A 327 9.53 7.24 2.28
C LEU A 327 10.11 8.01 1.10
N SER A 328 9.83 7.64 -0.15
CA SER A 328 10.25 8.39 -1.34
C SER A 328 9.25 9.48 -1.76
N GLN A 329 7.95 9.19 -1.68
CA GLN A 329 6.89 10.07 -2.21
C GLN A 329 6.05 10.77 -1.13
N GLY A 330 6.18 10.36 0.13
CA GLY A 330 5.30 10.76 1.23
C GLY A 330 4.01 9.96 1.28
N LEU A 331 3.15 10.24 2.27
CA LEU A 331 1.81 9.68 2.33
C LEU A 331 0.92 10.24 1.20
N ARG A 332 0.10 9.36 0.61
CA ARG A 332 -0.72 9.65 -0.58
C ARG A 332 -2.18 9.37 -0.29
N ILE A 333 -3.05 10.14 -0.94
CA ILE A 333 -4.49 9.88 -0.96
C ILE A 333 -4.78 8.92 -2.11
N ALA A 334 -5.70 7.99 -1.87
CA ALA A 334 -6.16 7.06 -2.90
C ALA A 334 -6.61 7.81 -4.17
N PRO A 335 -6.29 7.30 -5.37
CA PRO A 335 -6.55 8.01 -6.61
C PRO A 335 -8.06 8.07 -6.93
N PRO A 336 -8.51 8.98 -7.83
CA PRO A 336 -9.94 9.17 -8.15
C PRO A 336 -10.66 7.91 -8.64
N GLU A 337 -9.94 7.01 -9.30
CA GLU A 337 -10.42 5.72 -9.80
C GLU A 337 -10.68 4.68 -8.71
N ALA A 338 -10.09 4.81 -7.52
CA ALA A 338 -10.35 3.87 -6.43
C ALA A 338 -11.83 3.94 -5.98
N PRO A 339 -12.46 2.84 -5.51
CA PRO A 339 -13.76 2.93 -4.85
C PRO A 339 -13.68 3.83 -3.62
N VAL A 340 -14.75 4.54 -3.30
CA VAL A 340 -14.89 5.16 -1.98
C VAL A 340 -15.29 4.11 -0.94
N THR A 341 -16.10 3.14 -1.36
CA THR A 341 -16.46 1.93 -0.61
C THR A 341 -15.20 1.15 -0.22
N GLY A 342 -14.83 1.21 1.06
CA GLY A 342 -13.59 0.66 1.59
C GLY A 342 -12.87 1.60 2.55
N TYR A 343 -13.12 2.90 2.42
CA TYR A 343 -12.68 3.96 3.33
C TYR A 343 -13.82 4.41 4.23
N MET A 344 -13.62 4.48 5.53
CA MET A 344 -14.72 4.75 6.48
C MET A 344 -15.23 6.20 6.42
N PHE A 345 -14.37 7.14 6.03
CA PHE A 345 -14.60 8.58 6.03
C PHE A 345 -14.07 9.23 4.75
N ASP A 346 -14.40 8.63 3.59
CA ASP A 346 -13.95 9.06 2.27
C ASP A 346 -12.42 8.88 2.08
N LYS A 347 -11.91 9.20 0.88
CA LYS A 347 -10.49 9.05 0.55
C LYS A 347 -9.67 10.15 1.21
N GLY A 348 -8.71 9.76 2.04
CA GLY A 348 -7.82 10.68 2.74
C GLY A 348 -6.62 9.95 3.36
N ILE A 349 -5.76 10.68 4.05
CA ILE A 349 -4.70 10.07 4.88
C ILE A 349 -5.31 9.80 6.25
N TYR A 350 -5.31 8.52 6.64
CA TYR A 350 -5.85 8.05 7.93
C TYR A 350 -4.75 7.97 8.99
N LEU A 351 -5.00 8.61 10.11
CA LEU A 351 -4.13 8.65 11.28
C LEU A 351 -4.91 8.25 12.55
N ALA A 352 -4.22 7.76 13.56
CA ALA A 352 -4.81 7.38 14.85
C ALA A 352 -4.01 7.91 16.04
N ASP A 353 -4.68 8.14 17.16
CA ASP A 353 -4.04 8.51 18.43
C ASP A 353 -3.65 7.28 19.28
N ILE A 354 -4.13 6.10 18.90
CA ILE A 354 -3.86 4.79 19.53
C ILE A 354 -2.90 3.98 18.66
N VAL A 355 -1.70 3.68 19.16
CA VAL A 355 -0.66 3.01 18.38
C VAL A 355 -1.09 1.64 17.85
N SER A 356 -1.79 0.85 18.67
CA SER A 356 -2.13 -0.54 18.31
C SER A 356 -3.18 -0.63 17.20
N LYS A 357 -3.98 0.44 17.03
CA LYS A 357 -4.88 0.57 15.88
C LYS A 357 -4.10 0.72 14.58
N SER A 358 -3.12 1.62 14.55
CA SER A 358 -2.23 1.77 13.38
C SER A 358 -1.36 0.53 13.17
N ALA A 359 -0.91 -0.13 14.26
CA ALA A 359 -0.10 -1.35 14.20
C ALA A 359 -0.80 -2.53 13.51
N ASN A 360 -2.14 -2.62 13.57
CA ASN A 360 -2.88 -3.65 12.85
C ASN A 360 -2.71 -3.56 11.32
N TYR A 361 -2.38 -2.38 10.78
CA TYR A 361 -2.13 -2.17 9.36
C TYR A 361 -0.73 -2.58 8.91
N CYS A 362 0.19 -2.89 9.85
CA CYS A 362 1.53 -3.36 9.51
C CYS A 362 1.54 -4.76 8.89
N CYS A 363 0.51 -5.57 9.18
CA CYS A 363 0.45 -7.00 8.79
C CYS A 363 1.77 -7.74 9.10
N ALA A 364 2.32 -7.54 10.30
CA ALA A 364 3.70 -7.89 10.64
C ALA A 364 4.06 -9.38 10.48
N SER A 365 3.07 -10.29 10.52
CA SER A 365 3.30 -11.72 10.26
C SER A 365 3.88 -12.00 8.88
N ALA A 366 3.63 -11.14 7.89
CA ALA A 366 4.20 -11.21 6.55
C ALA A 366 5.65 -10.64 6.48
N SER A 367 6.22 -10.25 7.61
CA SER A 367 7.51 -9.57 7.71
C SER A 367 8.31 -10.03 8.94
N ASP A 368 8.26 -11.34 9.21
CA ASP A 368 8.88 -11.95 10.39
C ASP A 368 8.49 -11.22 11.69
N ASN A 369 7.19 -10.93 11.89
CA ASN A 369 6.68 -10.16 13.02
C ASN A 369 7.33 -8.78 13.21
N THR A 370 7.99 -8.23 12.19
CA THR A 370 8.54 -6.87 12.20
C THR A 370 7.56 -5.96 11.47
N GLY A 371 7.17 -4.85 12.10
CA GLY A 371 6.37 -3.82 11.45
C GLY A 371 7.00 -2.45 11.56
N LEU A 372 6.56 -1.58 10.67
CA LEU A 372 6.97 -0.19 10.61
C LEU A 372 5.76 0.72 10.88
N LEU A 373 5.98 1.72 11.73
CA LEU A 373 4.97 2.70 12.14
C LEU A 373 5.53 4.11 11.95
N LEU A 374 4.72 5.05 11.49
CA LEU A 374 5.06 6.45 11.42
C LEU A 374 4.37 7.24 12.53
N LEU A 375 5.06 8.25 13.05
CA LEU A 375 4.40 9.39 13.68
C LEU A 375 4.45 10.59 12.72
N CYS A 376 3.28 11.15 12.49
CA CYS A 376 3.06 12.23 11.55
C CYS A 376 2.52 13.46 12.29
N GLU A 377 3.10 14.62 12.04
CA GLU A 377 2.50 15.91 12.41
C GLU A 377 1.41 16.23 11.38
N ALA A 378 0.17 16.35 11.84
CA ALA A 378 -0.98 16.68 11.01
C ALA A 378 -1.64 17.97 11.46
N GLN A 379 -1.90 18.90 10.53
CA GLN A 379 -2.73 20.08 10.76
C GLN A 379 -4.21 19.72 10.52
N LEU A 380 -4.99 19.69 11.58
CA LEU A 380 -6.39 19.25 11.56
C LEU A 380 -7.39 20.41 11.55
N GLY A 381 -6.95 21.60 11.95
CA GLY A 381 -7.81 22.75 12.21
C GLY A 381 -8.71 22.55 13.44
N ASP A 382 -9.18 23.65 14.02
CA ASP A 382 -10.09 23.62 15.16
C ASP A 382 -11.37 24.43 14.91
N PRO A 383 -12.57 23.83 15.04
CA PRO A 383 -12.83 22.40 15.26
C PRO A 383 -12.70 21.57 13.97
N MET A 384 -12.64 20.25 14.14
CA MET A 384 -12.74 19.25 13.06
C MET A 384 -14.20 18.92 12.73
N TYR A 385 -14.44 18.23 11.59
CA TYR A 385 -15.73 17.64 11.27
C TYR A 385 -15.87 16.28 11.98
N GLU A 386 -16.73 16.17 13.00
CA GLU A 386 -16.86 14.95 13.80
C GLU A 386 -17.92 13.98 13.23
N CYS A 387 -17.58 12.68 13.17
CA CYS A 387 -18.46 11.63 12.71
C CYS A 387 -18.59 10.50 13.75
N GLU A 388 -19.83 10.11 14.09
CA GLU A 388 -20.09 8.98 15.02
C GLU A 388 -20.19 7.62 14.31
N ASN A 389 -20.52 7.65 13.01
CA ASN A 389 -20.70 6.49 12.12
C ASN A 389 -19.90 6.72 10.85
N ALA A 390 -19.64 5.63 10.09
CA ALA A 390 -19.03 5.72 8.78
C ALA A 390 -19.78 6.70 7.86
N ASP A 391 -19.04 7.52 7.13
CA ASP A 391 -19.58 8.51 6.20
C ASP A 391 -18.72 8.56 4.95
N TYR A 392 -19.14 7.83 3.92
CA TYR A 392 -18.42 7.73 2.64
C TYR A 392 -18.35 9.07 1.88
N CYS A 393 -19.07 10.11 2.31
CA CYS A 393 -19.02 11.45 1.73
C CYS A 393 -18.35 12.47 2.68
N ALA A 394 -17.61 12.01 3.70
CA ALA A 394 -17.06 12.86 4.75
C ALA A 394 -16.17 13.99 4.21
N ALA A 395 -15.37 13.78 3.15
CA ALA A 395 -14.52 14.84 2.61
C ALA A 395 -15.34 16.01 2.06
N THR A 396 -16.46 15.70 1.40
CA THR A 396 -17.36 16.72 0.85
C THR A 396 -18.09 17.47 1.95
N LYS A 397 -18.63 16.75 2.95
CA LYS A 397 -19.34 17.38 4.08
C LYS A 397 -18.41 18.18 4.97
N CYS A 398 -17.19 17.70 5.21
CA CYS A 398 -16.13 18.40 5.93
C CYS A 398 -15.84 19.77 5.29
N ARG A 399 -15.65 19.80 3.96
CA ARG A 399 -15.47 21.05 3.20
C ARG A 399 -16.68 21.97 3.27
N GLN A 400 -17.90 21.43 3.12
CA GLN A 400 -19.14 22.23 3.23
C GLN A 400 -19.31 22.85 4.62
N ALA A 401 -18.84 22.17 5.66
CA ALA A 401 -18.83 22.67 7.03
C ALA A 401 -17.67 23.64 7.33
N GLY A 402 -16.83 23.98 6.33
CA GLY A 402 -15.68 24.86 6.50
C GLY A 402 -14.57 24.26 7.38
N ARG A 403 -14.46 22.92 7.42
CA ARG A 403 -13.47 22.18 8.23
C ARG A 403 -12.36 21.62 7.36
N LEU A 404 -11.19 21.39 7.97
CA LEU A 404 -9.98 20.93 7.28
C LEU A 404 -9.75 19.41 7.38
N ALA A 405 -10.28 18.78 8.42
CA ALA A 405 -10.12 17.36 8.69
C ALA A 405 -11.39 16.76 9.30
N THR A 406 -11.55 15.45 9.12
CA THR A 406 -12.61 14.66 9.76
C THR A 406 -12.05 13.91 10.96
N LYS A 407 -12.84 13.83 12.03
CA LYS A 407 -12.57 13.02 13.21
C LYS A 407 -13.65 11.96 13.38
N GLY A 408 -13.30 10.71 13.13
CA GLY A 408 -14.13 9.58 13.51
C GLY A 408 -14.07 9.41 15.03
N LEU A 409 -15.20 9.55 15.71
CA LEU A 409 -15.28 9.52 17.18
C LEU A 409 -15.23 8.09 17.70
N GLY A 410 -14.18 7.75 18.43
CA GLY A 410 -14.00 6.46 19.10
C GLY A 410 -14.59 6.42 20.51
N ARG A 411 -14.82 5.20 21.02
CA ARG A 411 -15.13 4.94 22.43
C ARG A 411 -13.93 5.24 23.32
N THR A 412 -12.80 4.60 23.02
CA THR A 412 -11.55 4.73 23.77
C THR A 412 -10.67 5.78 23.12
N VAL A 413 -10.25 6.78 23.90
CA VAL A 413 -9.48 7.95 23.45
C VAL A 413 -8.35 8.26 24.45
N PRO A 414 -7.33 9.03 24.07
CA PRO A 414 -6.42 9.66 25.03
C PRO A 414 -7.19 10.55 26.01
N LEU A 415 -6.95 10.37 27.31
CA LEU A 415 -7.65 11.11 28.37
C LEU A 415 -7.16 12.55 28.49
N GLU A 416 -5.87 12.75 28.29
CA GLU A 416 -5.20 14.05 28.36
C GLU A 416 -4.21 14.20 27.20
N TRP A 417 -3.94 15.46 26.84
CA TRP A 417 -3.01 15.84 25.77
C TRP A 417 -1.94 16.78 26.34
N GLU A 418 -0.72 16.68 25.82
CA GLU A 418 0.40 17.56 26.16
C GLU A 418 1.12 18.07 24.90
N ASP A 419 1.88 19.14 25.05
CA ASP A 419 2.70 19.70 23.98
C ASP A 419 3.88 18.75 23.68
N ALA A 420 3.94 18.24 22.46
CA ALA A 420 4.99 17.34 21.97
C ALA A 420 6.38 18.00 21.91
N GLY A 421 6.50 19.29 22.20
CA GLY A 421 7.76 19.97 22.51
C GLY A 421 8.54 19.32 23.66
N VAL A 422 7.89 18.52 24.52
CA VAL A 422 8.58 17.67 25.52
C VAL A 422 9.43 16.57 24.89
N VAL A 423 9.10 16.15 23.67
CA VAL A 423 9.83 15.14 22.89
C VAL A 423 11.01 15.78 22.15
N HIS A 424 10.73 16.83 21.38
CA HIS A 424 11.72 17.56 20.58
C HIS A 424 11.27 19.00 20.33
N GLY A 425 12.21 19.96 20.31
CA GLY A 425 11.89 21.39 20.18
C GLY A 425 11.07 21.76 18.93
N ASP A 426 11.33 21.07 17.81
CA ASP A 426 10.63 21.26 16.53
C ASP A 426 9.17 20.76 16.53
N LEU A 427 8.68 20.23 17.64
CA LEU A 427 7.30 19.80 17.84
C LEU A 427 6.52 20.74 18.76
N LYS A 428 7.11 21.88 19.13
CA LYS A 428 6.43 22.86 19.97
C LYS A 428 5.11 23.32 19.34
N GLY A 429 4.03 23.27 20.12
CA GLY A 429 2.68 23.57 19.66
C GLY A 429 2.02 22.45 18.85
N VAL A 430 2.58 21.24 18.82
CA VAL A 430 1.95 20.01 18.32
C VAL A 430 1.47 19.22 19.53
N GLN A 431 0.23 18.73 19.53
CA GLN A 431 -0.33 17.97 20.63
C GLN A 431 -0.06 16.47 20.46
N MET A 432 0.22 15.80 21.58
CA MET A 432 0.26 14.34 21.67
C MET A 432 -0.44 13.87 22.96
N PRO A 433 -0.87 12.61 23.07
CA PRO A 433 -1.35 12.04 24.32
C PRO A 433 -0.33 12.25 25.45
N MET A 434 -0.81 12.65 26.62
CA MET A 434 0.06 12.91 27.77
C MET A 434 0.68 11.62 28.29
N VAL A 435 2.00 11.48 28.14
CA VAL A 435 2.80 10.32 28.55
C VAL A 435 3.80 10.65 29.65
N SER A 436 3.99 11.94 29.98
CA SER A 436 4.85 12.42 31.06
C SER A 436 4.41 12.00 32.47
N GLY A 437 3.13 11.63 32.65
CA GLY A 437 2.57 11.13 33.91
C GLY A 437 3.06 9.73 34.34
N GLN A 438 2.55 9.22 35.46
CA GLN A 438 2.93 7.92 36.02
C GLN A 438 2.04 6.75 35.56
N GLU A 439 0.97 7.06 34.82
CA GLU A 439 -0.03 6.09 34.38
C GLU A 439 0.57 5.07 33.41
N ALA A 440 0.23 3.81 33.60
CA ALA A 440 0.65 2.72 32.71
C ALA A 440 -0.09 2.75 31.35
N ASN A 441 -1.30 3.31 31.32
CA ASN A 441 -2.10 3.52 30.12
C ASN A 441 -2.80 4.88 30.25
N VAL A 442 -2.77 5.67 29.17
CA VAL A 442 -3.27 7.06 29.16
C VAL A 442 -4.56 7.20 28.35
N THR A 443 -5.21 6.09 28.06
CA THR A 443 -6.41 6.00 27.24
C THR A 443 -7.57 5.46 28.06
N GLY A 444 -8.78 5.88 27.70
CA GLY A 444 -9.99 5.42 28.38
C GLY A 444 -11.25 5.80 27.62
N ASP A 445 -12.39 5.30 28.09
CA ASP A 445 -13.67 5.53 27.42
C ASP A 445 -14.17 6.96 27.63
N ALA A 446 -14.29 7.73 26.55
CA ALA A 446 -14.71 9.13 26.56
C ALA A 446 -16.19 9.33 26.94
N ARG A 447 -17.05 8.37 26.60
CA ARG A 447 -18.51 8.48 26.80
C ARG A 447 -19.05 7.29 27.58
N LYS A 448 -19.54 7.55 28.80
CA LYS A 448 -20.27 6.57 29.64
C LYS A 448 -21.78 6.70 29.38
N GLY A 449 -22.45 5.62 28.98
CA GLY A 449 -23.90 5.60 28.75
C GLY A 449 -24.33 4.80 27.52
N SER A 450 -25.59 4.98 27.09
CA SER A 450 -26.21 4.30 25.93
C SER A 450 -25.84 4.89 24.57
N ASN A 451 -25.34 6.14 24.52
CA ASN A 451 -24.95 6.80 23.26
C ASN A 451 -23.44 6.64 22.97
N ARG A 452 -23.00 5.38 22.80
CA ARG A 452 -21.60 5.05 22.50
C ARG A 452 -21.34 5.11 21.00
N PRO A 453 -20.26 5.75 20.54
CA PRO A 453 -19.87 5.70 19.13
C PRO A 453 -19.69 4.27 18.64
N VAL A 454 -19.84 4.05 17.34
CA VAL A 454 -19.66 2.71 16.73
C VAL A 454 -18.17 2.33 16.69
N LEU A 455 -17.30 3.31 16.48
CA LEU A 455 -15.85 3.12 16.46
C LEU A 455 -15.29 2.79 17.84
N GLN A 456 -14.38 1.82 17.91
CA GLN A 456 -13.67 1.53 19.15
C GLN A 456 -12.66 2.63 19.52
N TYR A 457 -11.95 3.18 18.54
CA TYR A 457 -10.91 4.20 18.73
C TYR A 457 -11.05 5.32 17.69
N ASN A 458 -10.51 6.49 17.98
CA ASN A 458 -10.57 7.63 17.06
C ASN A 458 -9.90 7.34 15.70
N GLU A 459 -10.31 8.09 14.68
CA GLU A 459 -9.60 8.26 13.41
C GLU A 459 -9.53 9.74 13.09
N TYR A 460 -8.40 10.16 12.53
CA TYR A 460 -8.19 11.52 12.04
C TYR A 460 -7.87 11.42 10.55
N ILE A 461 -8.66 12.09 9.73
CA ILE A 461 -8.59 12.00 8.28
C ILE A 461 -8.35 13.39 7.73
N VAL A 462 -7.24 13.54 7.02
CA VAL A 462 -6.93 14.75 6.25
C VAL A 462 -7.15 14.49 4.77
N TYR A 463 -7.58 15.54 4.05
CA TYR A 463 -7.95 15.46 2.64
C TYR A 463 -6.99 16.21 1.71
N ASN A 464 -5.89 16.76 2.25
CA ASN A 464 -4.78 17.30 1.50
C ASN A 464 -3.45 16.73 2.04
N VAL A 465 -2.60 16.22 1.15
CA VAL A 465 -1.29 15.64 1.48
C VAL A 465 -0.34 16.65 2.12
N SER A 466 -0.50 17.95 1.85
CA SER A 466 0.33 19.00 2.42
C SER A 466 0.04 19.26 3.90
N GLN A 467 -1.10 18.78 4.44
CA GLN A 467 -1.46 18.88 5.86
C GLN A 467 -0.64 17.94 6.75
N VAL A 468 0.27 17.14 6.18
CA VAL A 468 0.99 16.09 6.92
C VAL A 468 2.48 16.13 6.63
N LYS A 469 3.25 16.05 7.72
CA LYS A 469 4.71 15.85 7.73
C LYS A 469 5.06 14.60 8.51
N ILE A 470 5.88 13.73 7.94
CA ILE A 470 6.43 12.57 8.63
C ILE A 470 7.53 13.07 9.59
N ARG A 471 7.45 12.70 10.87
CA ARG A 471 8.42 13.15 11.90
C ARG A 471 9.28 12.01 12.43
N TYR A 472 8.68 10.83 12.60
CA TYR A 472 9.40 9.65 13.09
C TYR A 472 8.96 8.38 12.38
N LEU A 473 9.90 7.45 12.27
CA LEU A 473 9.68 6.07 11.82
C LEU A 473 10.13 5.12 12.93
N PHE A 474 9.27 4.18 13.28
CA PHE A 474 9.51 3.16 14.29
C PHE A 474 9.66 1.81 13.63
N ARG A 475 10.71 1.07 14.01
CA ARG A 475 10.82 -0.36 13.78
C ARG A 475 10.40 -1.08 15.05
N VAL A 476 9.36 -1.90 14.95
CA VAL A 476 8.78 -2.60 16.11
C VAL A 476 8.66 -4.10 15.84
N LYS A 477 8.95 -4.90 16.87
CA LYS A 477 8.71 -6.34 16.87
C LYS A 477 7.37 -6.64 17.55
N PHE A 478 6.54 -7.42 16.88
CA PHE A 478 5.26 -7.90 17.37
C PHE A 478 5.46 -9.25 18.10
N SER A 479 4.78 -9.45 19.22
CA SER A 479 4.77 -10.72 19.97
C SER A 479 3.42 -11.04 20.58
#